data_AF-A0A142XGN2-F1
#
_entry.id   AF-A0A142XGN2-F1
#
_cell.length_a   1.000
_cell.length_b   1.000
_cell.length_c   1.000
_cell.angle_alpha   90.00
_cell.angle_beta   90.00
_cell.angle_gamma   90.00
#
_symmetry.space_group_name_H-M   'P 1'
#
loop_
_entity.id
_entity.type
_entity.pdbx_description
1 polymer ?
#
loop_
_entity_poly.entity_id
_entity_poly.type
_entity_poly.pdbx_seq_one_letter_code
_entity_poly.pdbx_strand_id
1 'polypeptide(L)'
;MSTASAQTTDDKKKHQPRDPAREVIETVVFVVVLVLLLKLFVTEAFVIPTGSMAETLYGYQKIIACPKCGHSFPINSHDEVEGVAPPNNPNGRKEIVPLTKYICPNCRHYGLISDLNPRPANNSGDRVLVLKPLYHIRDPRRGDVVVFKYPQAPQTQQTAQNYIKRAMGFGGETLAVHRGDLFVTSSLTYPADDPAFARPEDPLELWKPEYRYRNSTKAVTLFAASRAAGFTGTVPGGFQIVRKGEEQMLADLRIVWDNDKQPTDLAGQLKSRWQAAPRAPPSGARTTRARLARSVTRGTRSTGFGTSTFRCSGK
;
A
#
# COMPACT_ATOMS: atom_id res chain seq x y z
N MET A 1 -33.88 -23.65 -82.50
CA MET A 1 -32.60 -23.54 -81.79
C MET A 1 -32.61 -22.21 -81.07
N SER A 2 -32.84 -22.21 -79.75
CA SER A 2 -31.85 -21.83 -78.72
C SER A 2 -31.06 -20.57 -79.12
N THR A 3 -31.13 -19.46 -78.39
CA THR A 3 -30.62 -19.38 -77.01
C THR A 3 -31.34 -18.33 -76.16
N ALA A 4 -31.65 -18.72 -74.93
CA ALA A 4 -32.01 -17.83 -73.84
C ALA A 4 -30.81 -16.97 -73.41
N SER A 5 -31.08 -15.72 -73.02
CA SER A 5 -30.16 -14.95 -72.19
C SER A 5 -30.96 -14.40 -71.01
N ALA A 6 -30.67 -14.96 -69.83
CA ALA A 6 -31.22 -14.54 -68.55
C ALA A 6 -30.52 -13.25 -68.11
N GLN A 7 -31.28 -12.18 -67.96
CA GLN A 7 -30.83 -10.96 -67.29
C GLN A 7 -31.13 -11.09 -65.79
N THR A 8 -30.08 -11.26 -64.99
CA THR A 8 -30.13 -11.07 -63.54
C THR A 8 -30.22 -9.57 -63.24
N THR A 9 -31.33 -9.13 -62.67
CA THR A 9 -31.49 -7.77 -62.13
C THR A 9 -30.73 -7.66 -60.81
N ASP A 10 -29.62 -6.94 -60.84
CA ASP A 10 -28.80 -6.58 -59.68
C ASP A 10 -29.52 -5.48 -58.86
N ASP A 11 -30.16 -5.89 -57.77
CA ASP A 11 -30.99 -5.04 -56.91
C ASP A 11 -30.09 -4.15 -56.01
N LYS A 12 -29.55 -3.06 -56.57
CA LYS A 12 -28.78 -2.07 -55.82
C LYS A 12 -29.70 -1.26 -54.89
N LYS A 13 -29.80 -1.68 -53.63
CA LYS A 13 -30.38 -0.88 -52.52
C LYS A 13 -29.68 0.50 -52.46
N LYS A 14 -30.39 1.54 -52.91
CA LYS A 14 -29.97 2.95 -52.79
C LYS A 14 -29.83 3.33 -51.31
N HIS A 15 -28.61 3.62 -50.87
CA HIS A 15 -28.38 4.33 -49.60
C HIS A 15 -28.93 5.76 -49.75
N GLN A 16 -29.94 6.12 -48.96
CA GLN A 16 -30.44 7.48 -48.90
C GLN A 16 -29.36 8.41 -48.30
N PRO A 17 -29.19 9.63 -48.82
CA PRO A 17 -28.26 10.60 -48.25
C PRO A 17 -28.76 11.02 -46.87
N ARG A 18 -28.00 10.69 -45.82
CA ARG A 18 -28.26 11.23 -44.47
C ARG A 18 -27.91 12.71 -44.48
N ASP A 19 -28.73 13.50 -43.80
CA ASP A 19 -28.54 14.95 -43.68
C ASP A 19 -27.18 15.23 -43.02
N PRO A 20 -26.24 15.92 -43.69
CA PRO A 20 -24.90 16.16 -43.16
C PRO A 20 -24.93 16.92 -41.82
N ALA A 21 -25.94 17.76 -41.57
CA ALA A 21 -26.08 18.42 -40.28
C ALA A 21 -26.41 17.43 -39.16
N ARG A 22 -27.21 16.41 -39.44
CA ARG A 22 -27.57 15.37 -38.48
C ARG A 22 -26.39 14.46 -38.14
N GLU A 23 -25.54 14.13 -39.12
CA GLU A 23 -24.32 13.34 -38.87
C GLU A 23 -23.31 14.09 -38.01
N VAL A 24 -23.15 15.41 -38.24
CA VAL A 24 -22.31 16.26 -37.41
C VAL A 24 -22.85 16.33 -35.97
N ILE A 25 -24.16 16.53 -35.79
CA ILE A 25 -24.77 16.56 -34.45
C ILE A 25 -24.63 15.21 -33.75
N GLU A 26 -24.90 14.10 -34.45
CA GLU A 26 -24.77 12.74 -33.89
C GLU A 26 -23.33 12.47 -33.43
N THR A 27 -22.35 12.86 -34.24
CA THR A 27 -20.92 12.74 -33.90
C THR A 27 -20.54 13.62 -32.71
N VAL A 28 -20.99 14.88 -32.67
CA VAL A 28 -20.71 15.79 -31.55
C VAL A 28 -21.34 15.28 -30.26
N VAL A 29 -22.60 14.84 -30.30
CA VAL A 29 -23.29 14.27 -29.13
C VAL A 29 -22.58 13.00 -28.67
N PHE A 30 -22.21 12.10 -29.58
CA PHE A 30 -21.46 10.89 -29.23
C PHE A 30 -20.12 11.22 -28.58
N VAL A 31 -19.34 12.15 -29.15
CA VAL A 31 -18.06 12.57 -28.59
C VAL A 31 -18.25 13.25 -27.23
N VAL A 32 -19.25 14.11 -27.06
CA VAL A 32 -19.54 14.77 -25.78
C VAL A 32 -19.96 13.75 -24.72
N VAL A 33 -20.87 12.83 -25.05
CA VAL A 33 -21.28 11.76 -24.13
C VAL A 33 -20.10 10.85 -23.81
N LEU A 34 -19.28 10.47 -24.79
CA LEU A 34 -18.08 9.67 -24.57
C LEU A 34 -17.09 10.42 -23.67
N VAL A 35 -16.83 11.69 -23.90
CA VAL A 35 -15.94 12.50 -23.05
C VAL A 35 -16.51 12.69 -21.66
N LEU A 36 -17.82 12.89 -21.51
CA LEU A 36 -18.49 12.96 -20.21
C LEU A 36 -18.42 11.61 -19.49
N LEU A 37 -18.68 10.49 -20.18
CA LEU A 37 -18.54 9.15 -19.62
C LEU A 37 -17.08 8.86 -19.24
N LEU A 38 -16.10 9.24 -20.06
CA LEU A 38 -14.70 9.10 -19.73
C LEU A 38 -14.32 10.00 -18.55
N LYS A 39 -14.80 11.24 -18.47
CA LYS A 39 -14.53 12.12 -17.32
C LYS A 39 -15.24 11.69 -16.04
N LEU A 40 -16.43 11.09 -16.14
CA LEU A 40 -17.21 10.61 -15.01
C LEU A 40 -16.72 9.23 -14.52
N PHE A 41 -16.38 8.32 -15.42
CA PHE A 41 -16.07 6.91 -15.11
C PHE A 41 -14.61 6.53 -15.31
N VAL A 42 -13.89 7.21 -16.20
CA VAL A 42 -12.50 6.88 -16.57
C VAL A 42 -11.56 7.93 -15.97
N THR A 43 -11.41 7.80 -14.66
CA THR A 43 -10.11 7.86 -14.00
C THR A 43 -9.32 9.16 -14.19
N GLU A 44 -9.45 10.06 -13.21
CA GLU A 44 -8.41 11.07 -13.01
C GLU A 44 -7.12 10.34 -12.60
N ALA A 45 -6.07 10.49 -13.39
CA ALA A 45 -4.73 10.01 -13.07
C ALA A 45 -4.13 10.94 -12.02
N PHE A 46 -3.93 10.44 -10.80
CA PHE A 46 -3.31 11.20 -9.73
C PHE A 46 -1.87 10.77 -9.53
N VAL A 47 -0.99 11.76 -9.36
CA VAL A 47 0.34 11.55 -8.80
C VAL A 47 0.21 11.64 -7.29
N ILE A 48 0.75 10.67 -6.56
CA ILE A 48 0.74 10.66 -5.10
C ILE A 48 1.93 11.47 -4.61
N PRO A 49 1.73 12.63 -3.97
CA PRO A 49 2.86 13.46 -3.57
C PRO A 49 3.58 12.91 -2.33
N THR A 50 2.89 12.18 -1.44
CA THR A 50 3.45 11.77 -0.13
C THR A 50 3.56 10.26 0.02
N GLY A 51 4.64 9.79 0.64
CA GLY A 51 4.85 8.36 0.97
C GLY A 51 4.03 7.84 2.17
N SER A 52 2.92 8.48 2.55
CA SER A 52 2.17 8.11 3.77
C SER A 52 1.48 6.74 3.71
N MET A 53 1.35 6.17 2.51
CA MET A 53 0.82 4.83 2.29
C MET A 53 1.90 3.83 1.85
N ALA A 54 3.18 4.20 1.96
CA ALA A 54 4.27 3.27 1.74
C ALA A 54 4.18 2.12 2.76
N GLU A 55 4.33 0.85 2.35
CA GLU A 55 4.84 0.41 1.04
C GLU A 55 3.77 0.04 0.01
N THR A 56 2.48 0.17 0.35
CA THR A 56 1.39 -0.24 -0.56
C THR A 56 1.20 0.70 -1.74
N LEU A 57 1.44 1.99 -1.54
CA LEU A 57 1.32 3.02 -2.58
C LEU A 57 2.43 4.04 -2.37
N TYR A 58 3.30 4.15 -3.35
CA TYR A 58 4.48 5.01 -3.31
C TYR A 58 4.15 6.42 -3.75
N GLY A 59 4.62 7.40 -2.97
CA GLY A 59 4.68 8.79 -3.39
C GLY A 59 6.10 9.16 -3.82
N TYR A 60 6.49 10.42 -3.64
CA TYR A 60 7.90 10.79 -3.78
C TYR A 60 8.75 10.01 -2.78
N GLN A 61 9.68 9.21 -3.31
CA GLN A 61 10.51 8.36 -2.49
C GLN A 61 11.88 8.08 -3.06
N LYS A 62 12.79 7.75 -2.16
CA LYS A 62 14.13 7.22 -2.45
C LYS A 62 14.19 5.75 -2.06
N ILE A 63 14.75 4.91 -2.92
CA ILE A 63 15.01 3.50 -2.58
C ILE A 63 16.42 3.41 -2.01
N ILE A 64 16.53 2.93 -0.77
CA ILE A 64 17.81 2.77 -0.07
C ILE A 64 18.11 1.29 0.08
N ALA A 65 19.29 0.87 -0.38
CA ALA A 65 19.88 -0.41 -0.03
C ALA A 65 20.70 -0.25 1.26
N CYS A 66 20.28 -0.93 2.33
CA CYS A 66 21.00 -0.90 3.60
C CYS A 66 22.39 -1.52 3.44
N PRO A 67 23.50 -0.82 3.78
CA PRO A 67 24.85 -1.36 3.65
C PRO A 67 25.12 -2.53 4.62
N LYS A 68 24.37 -2.61 5.73
CA LYS A 68 24.56 -3.63 6.76
C LYS A 68 23.89 -4.97 6.46
N CYS A 69 22.69 -4.96 5.87
CA CYS A 69 21.92 -6.18 5.60
C CYS A 69 21.53 -6.37 4.13
N GLY A 70 21.89 -5.43 3.24
CA GLY A 70 21.52 -5.47 1.83
C GLY A 70 20.01 -5.38 1.55
N HIS A 71 19.20 -4.99 2.53
CA HIS A 71 17.76 -4.83 2.36
C HIS A 71 17.45 -3.50 1.69
N SER A 72 16.66 -3.54 0.61
CA SER A 72 16.22 -2.37 -0.12
C SER A 72 14.82 -1.96 0.34
N PHE A 73 14.65 -0.70 0.73
CA PHE A 73 13.39 -0.17 1.24
C PHE A 73 13.18 1.29 0.82
N PRO A 74 11.91 1.73 0.71
CA PRO A 74 11.57 3.11 0.34
C PRO A 74 11.60 4.06 1.54
N ILE A 75 12.01 5.31 1.29
CA ILE A 75 11.89 6.43 2.23
C ILE A 75 11.19 7.59 1.56
N ASN A 76 10.20 8.17 2.25
CA ASN A 76 9.45 9.34 1.79
C ASN A 76 10.39 10.54 1.60
N SER A 77 10.41 11.11 0.39
CA SER A 77 11.20 12.29 0.01
C SER A 77 10.34 13.47 -0.44
N HIS A 78 9.06 13.51 -0.06
CA HIS A 78 8.13 14.60 -0.37
C HIS A 78 8.70 15.99 -0.07
N ASP A 79 9.28 16.18 1.12
CA ASP A 79 9.78 17.47 1.59
C ASP A 79 11.02 17.96 0.80
N GLU A 80 11.73 17.07 0.11
CA GLU A 80 12.81 17.45 -0.79
C GLU A 80 12.32 17.95 -2.16
N VAL A 81 11.14 17.48 -2.59
CA VAL A 81 10.61 17.74 -3.94
C VAL A 81 9.64 18.91 -3.89
N GLU A 82 8.68 18.86 -2.98
CA GLU A 82 7.61 19.85 -2.87
C GLU A 82 7.92 20.97 -1.88
N GLY A 83 8.85 20.74 -0.95
CA GLY A 83 9.19 21.66 0.13
C GLY A 83 8.11 21.76 1.21
N VAL A 84 8.50 22.29 2.36
CA VAL A 84 7.64 22.49 3.53
C VAL A 84 7.28 23.97 3.63
N ALA A 85 6.00 24.28 3.85
CA ALA A 85 5.58 25.65 4.09
C ALA A 85 6.10 26.13 5.47
N PRO A 86 6.53 27.40 5.59
CA PRO A 86 7.01 27.92 6.86
C PRO A 86 5.90 27.85 7.93
N PRO A 87 6.20 27.42 9.16
CA PRO A 87 5.19 27.23 10.21
C PRO A 87 4.41 28.52 10.54
N ASN A 88 5.05 29.68 10.37
CA ASN A 88 4.45 31.00 10.63
C ASN A 88 3.82 31.64 9.39
N ASN A 89 3.97 31.05 8.21
CA ASN A 89 3.40 31.57 6.97
C ASN A 89 3.11 30.43 5.98
N PRO A 90 1.91 29.82 6.05
CA PRO A 90 1.51 28.71 5.17
C PRO A 90 1.50 29.07 3.68
N ASN A 91 1.40 30.35 3.35
CA ASN A 91 1.42 30.89 1.99
C ASN A 91 2.81 31.39 1.57
N GLY A 92 3.81 31.26 2.44
CA GLY A 92 5.18 31.64 2.17
C GLY A 92 5.85 30.71 1.16
N ARG A 93 7.05 31.11 0.72
CA ARG A 93 7.89 30.26 -0.13
C ARG A 93 8.23 28.97 0.63
N LYS A 94 7.89 27.82 0.04
CA LYS A 94 8.22 26.52 0.62
C LYS A 94 9.74 26.32 0.66
N GLU A 95 10.23 25.81 1.78
CA GLU A 95 11.64 25.49 2.00
C GLU A 95 11.90 24.02 1.67
N ILE A 96 12.94 23.75 0.88
CA ILE A 96 13.32 22.39 0.51
C ILE A 96 14.12 21.77 1.65
N VAL A 97 13.63 20.65 2.21
CA VAL A 97 14.27 19.98 3.34
C VAL A 97 14.85 18.64 2.86
N PRO A 98 16.18 18.52 2.71
CA PRO A 98 16.82 17.27 2.26
C PRO A 98 16.74 16.17 3.33
N LEU A 99 16.52 14.93 2.89
CA LEU A 99 16.70 13.74 3.71
C LEU A 99 18.19 13.54 4.02
N THR A 100 18.51 13.53 5.30
CA THR A 100 19.89 13.38 5.77
C THR A 100 20.17 12.02 6.39
N LYS A 101 19.15 11.37 6.96
CA LYS A 101 19.28 10.20 7.84
C LYS A 101 18.24 9.13 7.49
N TYR A 102 18.56 7.88 7.79
CA TYR A 102 17.61 6.77 7.68
C TYR A 102 17.79 5.71 8.76
N ILE A 103 16.74 4.92 8.98
CA ILE A 103 16.76 3.72 9.83
C ILE A 103 16.24 2.55 9.00
N CYS A 104 17.04 1.49 8.89
CA CYS A 104 16.63 0.28 8.17
C CYS A 104 15.47 -0.43 8.90
N PRO A 105 14.34 -0.73 8.24
CA PRO A 105 13.20 -1.41 8.87
C PRO A 105 13.52 -2.87 9.24
N ASN A 106 14.43 -3.51 8.51
CA ASN A 106 14.85 -4.90 8.75
C ASN A 106 15.85 -5.01 9.91
N CYS A 107 17.03 -4.37 9.81
CA CYS A 107 18.11 -4.54 10.79
C CYS A 107 18.28 -3.40 11.79
N ARG A 108 17.44 -2.36 11.72
CA ARG A 108 17.50 -1.14 12.56
C ARG A 108 18.81 -0.35 12.48
N HIS A 109 19.66 -0.64 11.49
CA HIS A 109 20.86 0.16 11.24
C HIS A 109 20.50 1.61 10.94
N TYR A 110 21.13 2.52 11.67
CA TYR A 110 21.05 3.95 11.46
C TYR A 110 22.21 4.39 10.56
N GLY A 111 21.92 5.17 9.52
CA GLY A 111 22.91 5.67 8.58
C GLY A 111 22.56 7.04 8.02
N LEU A 112 23.55 7.69 7.38
CA LEU A 112 23.38 8.96 6.68
C LEU A 112 23.18 8.71 5.18
N ILE A 113 22.36 9.55 4.55
CA ILE A 113 22.12 9.49 3.09
C ILE A 113 23.39 9.84 2.32
N SER A 114 24.23 10.72 2.87
CA SER A 114 25.52 11.12 2.29
C SER A 114 26.49 9.96 2.09
N ASP A 115 26.38 8.92 2.91
CA ASP A 115 27.33 7.80 3.00
C ASP A 115 26.96 6.66 2.04
N LEU A 116 25.78 6.75 1.41
CA LEU A 116 25.30 5.77 0.45
C LEU A 116 25.97 5.99 -0.92
N ASN A 117 26.44 4.88 -1.51
CA ASN A 117 26.99 4.86 -2.86
C ASN A 117 26.38 3.70 -3.67
N PRO A 118 25.64 3.99 -4.76
CA PRO A 118 25.28 5.30 -5.27
C PRO A 118 24.35 6.07 -4.32
N ARG A 119 24.40 7.41 -4.38
CA ARG A 119 23.42 8.22 -3.65
C ARG A 119 22.02 7.97 -4.24
N PRO A 120 21.00 7.72 -3.41
CA PRO A 120 19.67 7.39 -3.89
C PRO A 120 18.99 8.61 -4.54
N ALA A 121 18.41 8.40 -5.72
CA ALA A 121 17.68 9.42 -6.47
C ALA A 121 16.18 9.41 -6.11
N ASN A 122 15.51 10.55 -6.34
CA ASN A 122 14.07 10.69 -6.16
C ASN A 122 13.30 9.98 -7.28
N ASN A 123 12.33 9.16 -6.90
CA ASN A 123 11.32 8.61 -7.80
C ASN A 123 10.03 9.42 -7.67
N SER A 124 9.30 9.56 -8.77
CA SER A 124 8.02 10.31 -8.84
C SER A 124 6.83 9.59 -8.20
N GLY A 125 7.03 8.38 -7.68
CA GLY A 125 5.99 7.56 -7.06
C GLY A 125 5.07 6.87 -8.05
N ASP A 126 4.00 6.31 -7.51
CA ASP A 126 2.98 5.59 -8.26
C ASP A 126 1.94 6.57 -8.84
N ARG A 127 1.39 6.18 -10.00
CA ARG A 127 0.26 6.85 -10.64
C ARG A 127 -0.97 5.98 -10.47
N VAL A 128 -2.01 6.52 -9.86
CA VAL A 128 -3.23 5.77 -9.56
C VAL A 128 -4.39 6.28 -10.38
N LEU A 129 -5.24 5.33 -10.78
CA LEU A 129 -6.52 5.56 -11.41
C LEU A 129 -7.61 5.44 -10.35
N VAL A 130 -8.44 6.48 -10.21
CA VAL A 130 -9.41 6.56 -9.11
C VAL A 130 -10.84 6.50 -9.65
N LEU A 131 -11.60 5.52 -9.16
CA LEU A 131 -13.04 5.39 -9.41
C LEU A 131 -13.83 6.17 -8.34
N LYS A 132 -13.87 7.50 -8.48
CA LYS A 132 -14.58 8.37 -7.52
C LYS A 132 -16.07 8.08 -7.36
N PRO A 133 -16.85 7.79 -8.44
CA PRO A 133 -18.29 7.61 -8.31
C PRO A 133 -18.71 6.38 -7.50
N LEU A 134 -17.80 5.44 -7.24
CA LEU A 134 -18.12 4.22 -6.49
C LEU A 134 -18.75 4.53 -5.14
N TYR A 135 -18.28 5.59 -4.47
CA TYR A 135 -18.77 6.00 -3.16
C TYR A 135 -20.09 6.77 -3.18
N HIS A 136 -20.67 7.01 -4.36
CA HIS A 136 -22.06 7.47 -4.49
C HIS A 136 -23.07 6.32 -4.50
N ILE A 137 -22.62 5.08 -4.70
CA ILE A 137 -23.49 3.89 -4.86
C ILE A 137 -23.20 2.85 -3.76
N ARG A 138 -22.03 2.92 -3.11
CA ARG A 138 -21.61 2.00 -2.04
C ARG A 138 -20.86 2.75 -0.95
N ASP A 139 -21.14 2.42 0.31
CA ASP A 139 -20.35 2.92 1.44
C ASP A 139 -18.90 2.39 1.44
N PRO A 140 -17.93 3.21 1.90
CA PRO A 140 -16.55 2.77 2.04
C PRO A 140 -16.43 1.60 3.02
N ARG A 141 -15.59 0.62 2.66
CA ARG A 141 -15.27 -0.52 3.53
C ARG A 141 -13.94 -0.28 4.22
N ARG A 142 -13.74 -0.90 5.39
CA ARG A 142 -12.45 -0.82 6.08
C ARG A 142 -11.35 -1.34 5.18
N GLY A 143 -10.28 -0.58 5.04
CA GLY A 143 -9.16 -0.91 4.19
C GLY A 143 -9.23 -0.29 2.79
N ASP A 144 -10.38 0.25 2.37
CA ASP A 144 -10.52 0.95 1.09
C ASP A 144 -9.54 2.15 1.03
N VAL A 145 -8.91 2.33 -0.13
CA VAL A 145 -8.09 3.51 -0.43
C VAL A 145 -9.02 4.59 -0.97
N VAL A 146 -9.21 5.63 -0.17
CA VAL A 146 -10.16 6.72 -0.48
C VAL A 146 -9.42 7.98 -0.89
N VAL A 147 -9.97 8.68 -1.87
CA VAL A 147 -9.49 9.99 -2.31
C VAL A 147 -10.53 11.03 -1.94
N PHE A 148 -10.12 12.03 -1.17
CA PHE A 148 -10.99 13.12 -0.75
C PHE A 148 -10.25 14.45 -0.80
N LYS A 149 -11.01 15.54 -0.91
CA LYS A 149 -10.48 16.90 -0.91
C LYS A 149 -10.25 17.34 0.52
N TYR A 150 -9.08 17.90 0.81
CA TYR A 150 -8.84 18.46 2.14
C TYR A 150 -9.57 19.80 2.29
N PRO A 151 -10.36 20.00 3.35
CA PRO A 151 -11.27 21.14 3.47
C PRO A 151 -10.61 22.51 3.75
N GLN A 152 -9.43 22.56 4.41
CA GLN A 152 -8.82 23.84 4.85
C GLN A 152 -7.61 24.30 4.01
N ALA A 153 -6.58 23.48 3.84
CA ALA A 153 -5.33 23.85 3.17
C ALA A 153 -4.39 22.65 2.92
N PRO A 154 -3.59 22.63 1.84
CA PRO A 154 -3.32 23.76 0.95
C PRO A 154 -4.30 23.78 -0.24
N GLN A 155 -4.84 24.97 -0.54
CA GLN A 155 -5.45 25.23 -1.83
C GLN A 155 -4.35 25.77 -2.74
N THR A 156 -3.85 24.94 -3.65
CA THR A 156 -2.92 25.41 -4.68
C THR A 156 -3.76 25.94 -5.83
N GLN A 157 -3.56 27.21 -6.22
CA GLN A 157 -4.29 27.83 -7.33
C GLN A 157 -5.83 27.71 -7.19
N GLN A 158 -6.38 27.95 -5.98
CA GLN A 158 -7.82 27.87 -5.70
C GLN A 158 -8.46 26.48 -5.90
N THR A 159 -7.65 25.42 -6.03
CA THR A 159 -8.11 24.04 -6.05
C THR A 159 -7.69 23.31 -4.78
N ALA A 160 -8.66 22.68 -4.11
CA ALA A 160 -8.39 21.87 -2.93
C ALA A 160 -7.52 20.66 -3.31
N GLN A 161 -6.43 20.45 -2.58
CA GLN A 161 -5.57 19.29 -2.78
C GLN A 161 -6.31 17.98 -2.48
N ASN A 162 -6.07 17.00 -3.34
CA ASN A 162 -6.59 15.65 -3.15
C ASN A 162 -5.66 14.89 -2.22
N TYR A 163 -6.24 14.31 -1.18
CA TYR A 163 -5.57 13.41 -0.25
C TYR A 163 -5.99 11.98 -0.53
N ILE A 164 -5.01 11.09 -0.50
CA ILE A 164 -5.24 9.65 -0.61
C ILE A 164 -4.86 9.04 0.74
N LYS A 165 -5.84 8.39 1.38
CA LYS A 165 -5.66 7.72 2.67
C LYS A 165 -6.42 6.40 2.68
N ARG A 166 -6.13 5.56 3.67
CA ARG A 166 -6.86 4.31 3.89
C ARG A 166 -7.97 4.53 4.91
N ALA A 167 -9.20 4.14 4.56
CA ALA A 167 -10.34 4.22 5.46
C ALA A 167 -10.23 3.11 6.52
N MET A 168 -9.78 3.48 7.73
CA MET A 168 -9.49 2.52 8.80
C MET A 168 -10.43 2.60 10.01
N GLY A 169 -11.34 3.57 10.05
CA GLY A 169 -12.34 3.72 11.10
C GLY A 169 -13.61 4.39 10.59
N PHE A 170 -14.72 4.05 11.22
CA PHE A 170 -16.07 4.47 10.80
C PHE A 170 -16.84 5.08 11.98
N GLY A 171 -17.99 5.70 11.67
CA GLY A 171 -18.86 6.29 12.69
C GLY A 171 -19.28 5.26 13.75
N GLY A 172 -19.27 5.68 15.02
CA GLY A 172 -19.59 4.81 16.16
C GLY A 172 -18.41 3.98 16.70
N GLU A 173 -17.22 4.14 16.11
CA GLU A 173 -16.03 3.42 16.56
C GLU A 173 -15.08 4.29 17.37
N THR A 174 -14.52 3.71 18.43
CA THR A 174 -13.35 4.24 19.12
C THR A 174 -12.11 3.52 18.63
N LEU A 175 -11.17 4.27 18.07
CA LEU A 175 -9.88 3.75 17.65
C LEU A 175 -8.82 3.95 18.73
N ALA A 176 -7.90 3.00 18.84
CA ALA A 176 -6.67 3.15 19.62
C ALA A 176 -5.47 2.70 18.79
N VAL A 177 -4.37 3.45 18.86
CA VAL A 177 -3.11 3.09 18.21
C VAL A 177 -2.08 2.78 19.28
N HIS A 178 -1.49 1.58 19.24
CA HIS A 178 -0.47 1.17 20.20
C HIS A 178 0.62 0.37 19.52
N ARG A 179 1.88 0.82 19.65
CA ARG A 179 3.06 0.17 19.05
C ARG A 179 2.94 -0.07 17.53
N GLY A 180 2.21 0.80 16.83
CA GLY A 180 1.96 0.68 15.39
C GLY A 180 0.77 -0.21 15.01
N ASP A 181 0.16 -0.90 15.98
CA ASP A 181 -1.08 -1.64 15.77
C ASP A 181 -2.30 -0.75 16.00
N LEU A 182 -3.34 -1.01 15.21
CA LEU A 182 -4.63 -0.34 15.29
C LEU A 182 -5.62 -1.26 16.01
N PHE A 183 -6.37 -0.71 16.95
CA PHE A 183 -7.40 -1.38 17.72
C PHE A 183 -8.72 -0.61 17.61
N VAL A 184 -9.83 -1.33 17.73
CA VAL A 184 -11.18 -0.77 17.62
C VAL A 184 -12.10 -1.33 18.70
N THR A 185 -13.03 -0.50 19.16
CA THR A 185 -14.23 -0.93 19.90
C THR A 185 -15.43 -0.10 19.48
N SER A 186 -16.62 -0.68 19.56
CA SER A 186 -17.92 -0.03 19.33
C SER A 186 -18.77 0.02 20.60
N SER A 187 -18.21 -0.37 21.76
CA SER A 187 -18.95 -0.41 23.04
C SER A 187 -19.04 0.95 23.73
N LEU A 188 -18.23 1.91 23.30
CA LEU A 188 -18.16 3.23 23.89
C LEU A 188 -19.11 4.18 23.19
N THR A 189 -19.99 4.79 23.97
CA THR A 189 -20.89 5.85 23.52
C THR A 189 -20.37 7.20 24.00
N TYR A 190 -20.44 8.19 23.12
CA TYR A 190 -20.11 9.56 23.45
C TYR A 190 -21.33 10.46 23.23
N PRO A 191 -22.04 10.81 24.32
CA PRO A 191 -23.26 11.60 24.25
C PRO A 191 -23.00 12.98 23.63
N ALA A 192 -23.97 13.51 22.88
CA ALA A 192 -23.85 14.80 22.20
C ALA A 192 -24.02 15.99 23.16
N ASP A 193 -24.64 15.76 24.31
CA ASP A 193 -24.86 16.70 25.41
C ASP A 193 -23.67 16.81 26.37
N ASP A 194 -22.68 15.93 26.25
CA ASP A 194 -21.46 16.01 27.06
C ASP A 194 -20.60 17.19 26.59
N PRO A 195 -20.37 18.22 27.43
CA PRO A 195 -19.57 19.39 27.06
C PRO A 195 -18.12 19.02 26.71
N ALA A 196 -17.62 17.85 27.12
CA ALA A 196 -16.30 17.35 26.71
C ALA A 196 -16.27 16.91 25.22
N PHE A 197 -17.43 16.74 24.60
CA PHE A 197 -17.61 16.22 23.24
C PHE A 197 -18.62 17.06 22.43
N ALA A 198 -18.50 18.39 22.54
CA ALA A 198 -19.33 19.33 21.79
C ALA A 198 -19.35 18.97 20.29
N ARG A 199 -20.52 19.10 19.66
CA ARG A 199 -20.70 18.84 18.22
C ARG A 199 -20.96 20.16 17.47
N PRO A 200 -20.42 20.32 16.26
CA PRO A 200 -20.76 21.43 15.39
C PRO A 200 -22.23 21.33 14.93
N GLU A 201 -22.81 22.48 14.58
CA GLU A 201 -24.12 22.54 13.92
C GLU A 201 -24.07 21.85 12.54
N ASP A 202 -22.98 22.07 11.79
CA ASP A 202 -22.70 21.36 10.54
C ASP A 202 -21.88 20.08 10.80
N PRO A 203 -22.45 18.87 10.57
CA PRO A 203 -21.73 17.61 10.72
C PRO A 203 -20.45 17.50 9.88
N LEU A 204 -20.34 18.25 8.78
CA LEU A 204 -19.15 18.30 7.94
C LEU A 204 -17.95 18.95 8.63
N GLU A 205 -18.13 19.55 9.80
CA GLU A 205 -17.05 20.18 10.57
C GLU A 205 -16.46 19.26 11.65
N LEU A 206 -16.97 18.05 11.84
CA LEU A 206 -16.52 17.11 12.88
C LEU A 206 -15.02 16.74 12.82
N TRP A 207 -14.37 16.98 11.68
CA TRP A 207 -12.93 16.76 11.51
C TRP A 207 -12.06 17.86 12.15
N LYS A 208 -12.63 19.03 12.47
CA LYS A 208 -11.88 20.16 13.02
C LYS A 208 -11.31 19.82 14.40
N PRO A 209 -10.10 20.33 14.73
CA PRO A 209 -9.40 20.02 15.98
C PRO A 209 -10.23 20.14 17.26
N GLU A 210 -11.10 21.14 17.34
CA GLU A 210 -11.98 21.47 18.46
C GLU A 210 -13.09 20.44 18.70
N TYR A 211 -13.53 19.72 17.67
CA TYR A 211 -14.58 18.70 17.75
C TYR A 211 -14.03 17.27 17.82
N ARG A 212 -12.70 17.11 17.82
CA ARG A 212 -12.07 15.79 17.99
C ARG A 212 -12.19 15.34 19.44
N TYR A 213 -12.64 14.09 19.59
CA TYR A 213 -12.72 13.41 20.88
C TYR A 213 -11.34 13.35 21.55
N ARG A 214 -11.22 13.97 22.73
CA ARG A 214 -10.05 13.75 23.59
C ARG A 214 -10.06 12.31 24.11
N ASN A 215 -8.89 11.82 24.52
CA ASN A 215 -8.77 10.50 25.13
C ASN A 215 -9.60 10.44 26.42
N SER A 216 -10.77 9.80 26.36
CA SER A 216 -11.66 9.68 27.51
C SER A 216 -11.09 8.68 28.52
N THR A 217 -11.28 8.94 29.81
CA THR A 217 -10.84 8.03 30.88
C THR A 217 -11.44 6.63 30.70
N LYS A 218 -12.70 6.54 30.26
CA LYS A 218 -13.37 5.27 29.95
C LYS A 218 -12.65 4.51 28.83
N ALA A 219 -12.28 5.18 27.74
CA ALA A 219 -11.56 4.55 26.63
C ALA A 219 -10.16 4.09 27.05
N VAL A 220 -9.44 4.91 27.80
CA VAL A 220 -8.09 4.58 28.29
C VAL A 220 -8.12 3.39 29.24
N THR A 221 -9.06 3.36 30.20
CA THR A 221 -9.21 2.25 31.15
C THR A 221 -9.61 0.97 30.44
N LEU A 222 -10.57 1.03 29.51
CA LEU A 222 -11.01 -0.14 28.74
C LEU A 222 -9.88 -0.69 27.84
N PHE A 223 -9.10 0.20 27.22
CA PHE A 223 -7.93 -0.19 26.44
C PHE A 223 -6.86 -0.84 27.32
N ALA A 224 -6.60 -0.30 28.52
CA ALA A 224 -5.66 -0.88 29.47
C ALA A 224 -6.10 -2.27 29.94
N ALA A 225 -7.39 -2.46 30.24
CA ALA A 225 -7.97 -3.76 30.59
C ALA A 225 -7.86 -4.76 29.43
N SER A 226 -8.21 -4.33 28.21
CA SER A 226 -8.09 -5.16 27.00
C SER A 226 -6.65 -5.60 26.75
N ARG A 227 -5.69 -4.69 26.98
CA ARG A 227 -4.26 -4.97 26.88
C ARG A 227 -3.80 -5.96 27.95
N ALA A 228 -4.24 -5.81 29.20
CA ALA A 228 -3.91 -6.76 30.28
C ALA A 228 -4.43 -8.17 29.98
N ALA A 229 -5.57 -8.28 29.30
CA ALA A 229 -6.14 -9.53 28.83
C ALA A 229 -5.59 -10.02 27.47
N GLY A 230 -4.56 -9.36 26.93
CA GLY A 230 -3.92 -9.73 25.67
C GLY A 230 -4.78 -9.55 24.41
N PHE A 231 -5.80 -8.69 24.46
CA PHE A 231 -6.74 -8.45 23.34
C PHE A 231 -7.47 -9.71 22.85
N THR A 232 -7.70 -10.68 23.75
CA THR A 232 -8.32 -11.98 23.44
C THR A 232 -9.85 -11.91 23.27
N GLY A 233 -10.47 -10.73 23.37
CA GLY A 233 -11.92 -10.56 23.33
C GLY A 233 -12.65 -10.98 24.63
N THR A 234 -11.91 -11.36 25.67
CA THR A 234 -12.45 -11.77 26.98
C THR A 234 -13.01 -10.61 27.79
N VAL A 235 -12.52 -9.39 27.55
CA VAL A 235 -13.02 -8.16 28.18
C VAL A 235 -14.31 -7.75 27.46
N PRO A 236 -15.48 -7.69 28.14
CA PRO A 236 -16.73 -7.28 27.53
C PRO A 236 -16.62 -5.88 26.93
N GLY A 237 -16.94 -5.76 25.63
CA GLY A 237 -16.80 -4.51 24.89
C GLY A 237 -15.35 -4.02 24.73
N GLY A 238 -14.36 -4.83 25.08
CA GLY A 238 -12.94 -4.50 25.00
C GLY A 238 -12.48 -4.19 23.58
N PHE A 239 -11.30 -3.58 23.48
CA PHE A 239 -10.65 -3.30 22.21
C PHE A 239 -10.18 -4.60 21.54
N GLN A 240 -10.40 -4.67 20.24
CA GLN A 240 -9.94 -5.75 19.39
C GLN A 240 -8.94 -5.21 18.38
N ILE A 241 -7.94 -6.01 18.04
CA ILE A 241 -6.95 -5.63 17.03
C ILE A 241 -7.59 -5.64 15.63
N VAL A 242 -7.43 -4.55 14.89
CA VAL A 242 -7.86 -4.46 13.50
C VAL A 242 -6.86 -5.24 12.65
N ARG A 243 -7.25 -6.43 12.22
CA ARG A 243 -6.48 -7.23 11.26
C ARG A 243 -7.01 -7.02 9.86
N LYS A 244 -6.11 -7.08 8.88
CA LYS A 244 -6.47 -7.14 7.47
C LYS A 244 -7.04 -8.53 7.18
N GLY A 245 -8.11 -8.59 6.39
CA GLY A 245 -8.63 -9.86 5.89
C GLY A 245 -7.67 -10.51 4.89
N GLU A 246 -7.88 -11.78 4.56
CA GLU A 246 -7.05 -12.53 3.61
C GLU A 246 -6.98 -11.85 2.25
N GLU A 247 -8.13 -11.46 1.69
CA GLU A 247 -8.20 -10.73 0.42
C GLU A 247 -7.39 -9.43 0.45
N GLN A 248 -7.46 -8.69 1.56
CA GLN A 248 -6.72 -7.45 1.71
C GLN A 248 -5.22 -7.69 1.87
N MET A 249 -4.82 -8.76 2.57
CA MET A 249 -3.41 -9.15 2.66
C MET A 249 -2.85 -9.59 1.31
N LEU A 250 -3.64 -10.33 0.53
CA LEU A 250 -3.27 -10.77 -0.82
C LEU A 250 -3.22 -9.58 -1.78
N ALA A 251 -4.13 -8.61 -1.68
CA ALA A 251 -4.15 -7.41 -2.50
C ALA A 251 -2.99 -6.45 -2.16
N ASP A 252 -2.66 -6.29 -0.87
CA ASP A 252 -1.58 -5.39 -0.43
C ASP A 252 -0.17 -6.00 -0.62
N LEU A 253 -0.05 -7.30 -0.98
CA LEU A 253 1.21 -8.06 -1.21
C LEU A 253 2.36 -7.65 -0.29
N ARG A 254 2.13 -7.61 1.02
CA ARG A 254 3.14 -7.13 1.97
C ARG A 254 4.16 -8.22 2.28
N ILE A 255 5.44 -7.90 2.07
CA ILE A 255 6.55 -8.72 2.56
C ILE A 255 6.73 -8.43 4.06
N VAL A 256 6.88 -9.47 4.88
CA VAL A 256 7.09 -9.32 6.33
C VAL A 256 8.60 -9.21 6.60
N TRP A 257 9.08 -7.98 6.73
CA TRP A 257 10.50 -7.64 6.62
C TRP A 257 11.42 -7.93 7.80
N ASP A 258 10.97 -8.60 8.84
CA ASP A 258 11.79 -8.74 10.05
C ASP A 258 12.72 -9.97 9.94
N ASN A 259 14.03 -9.67 9.77
CA ASN A 259 15.16 -10.60 9.69
C ASN A 259 15.20 -11.55 8.47
N ASP A 260 14.53 -11.19 7.38
CA ASP A 260 14.62 -11.97 6.12
C ASP A 260 16.02 -11.86 5.48
N LYS A 261 16.71 -10.73 5.67
CA LYS A 261 18.13 -10.59 5.35
C LYS A 261 18.92 -10.37 6.63
N GLN A 262 19.61 -11.40 7.09
CA GLN A 262 20.44 -11.26 8.28
C GLN A 262 21.50 -10.16 8.08
N PRO A 263 21.68 -9.28 9.08
CA PRO A 263 22.82 -8.36 9.11
C PRO A 263 24.14 -9.12 8.97
N THR A 264 25.12 -8.53 8.29
CA THR A 264 26.42 -9.17 8.06
C THR A 264 27.15 -9.56 9.35
N ASP A 265 26.96 -8.81 10.44
CA ASP A 265 27.50 -9.09 11.77
C ASP A 265 26.79 -10.25 12.49
N LEU A 266 25.58 -10.62 12.07
CA LEU A 266 24.80 -11.73 12.64
C LEU A 266 24.74 -12.95 11.71
N ALA A 267 25.35 -12.87 10.53
CA ALA A 267 25.37 -13.95 9.56
C ALA A 267 25.99 -15.22 10.17
N GLY A 268 25.20 -16.30 10.22
CA GLY A 268 25.62 -17.60 10.79
C GLY A 268 25.56 -17.71 12.31
N GLN A 269 25.27 -16.62 13.04
CA GLN A 269 25.08 -16.65 14.49
C GLN A 269 23.65 -17.00 14.89
N LEU A 270 22.68 -16.59 14.06
CA LEU A 270 21.26 -16.87 14.26
C LEU A 270 20.76 -17.77 13.13
N LYS A 271 19.81 -18.66 13.42
CA LYS A 271 19.10 -19.40 12.38
C LYS A 271 18.26 -18.42 11.55
N SER A 272 18.11 -18.70 10.25
CA SER A 272 17.19 -17.91 9.42
C SER A 272 15.79 -18.01 10.00
N ARG A 273 15.04 -16.89 9.98
CA ARG A 273 13.69 -16.82 10.56
C ARG A 273 12.76 -17.87 9.95
N TRP A 274 12.85 -18.02 8.64
CA TRP A 274 12.15 -19.05 7.89
C TRP A 274 13.14 -20.15 7.55
N GLN A 275 12.91 -21.34 8.11
CA GLN A 275 13.50 -22.58 7.67
C GLN A 275 12.34 -23.52 7.40
N ALA A 276 12.27 -24.07 6.19
CA ALA A 276 11.36 -25.18 5.96
C ALA A 276 11.74 -26.28 6.95
N ALA A 277 10.74 -26.83 7.64
CA ALA A 277 10.96 -28.05 8.40
C ALA A 277 11.62 -29.08 7.47
N PRO A 278 12.62 -29.85 7.92
CA PRO A 278 13.20 -30.90 7.12
C PRO A 278 12.07 -31.76 6.56
N ARG A 279 12.02 -31.90 5.23
CA ARG A 279 10.97 -32.69 4.59
C ARG A 279 11.04 -34.09 5.19
N ALA A 280 9.96 -34.52 5.86
CA ALA A 280 9.88 -35.87 6.40
C ALA A 280 10.22 -36.85 5.28
N PRO A 281 11.07 -37.87 5.52
CA PRO A 281 11.32 -38.88 4.53
C PRO A 281 9.98 -39.48 4.10
N PRO A 282 9.79 -39.77 2.79
CA PRO A 282 8.55 -40.34 2.32
C PRO A 282 8.24 -41.59 3.15
N SER A 283 7.02 -41.64 3.70
CA SER A 283 6.48 -42.79 4.44
C SER A 283 6.42 -43.99 3.50
N GLY A 284 7.54 -44.71 3.39
CA GLY A 284 7.70 -45.81 2.44
C GLY A 284 9.15 -46.16 2.10
N ALA A 285 10.15 -45.36 2.49
CA ALA A 285 11.56 -45.75 2.33
C ALA A 285 11.94 -46.81 3.38
N ARG A 286 11.66 -48.07 3.06
CA ARG A 286 12.20 -49.25 3.76
C ARG A 286 13.71 -49.08 3.94
N THR A 287 14.15 -48.98 5.20
CA THR A 287 15.55 -49.07 5.60
C THR A 287 16.07 -50.47 5.30
N THR A 288 16.55 -50.70 4.08
CA THR A 288 17.40 -51.84 3.76
C THR A 288 18.74 -51.36 3.28
N ARG A 289 19.65 -51.14 4.24
CA ARG A 289 20.99 -51.74 4.24
C ARG A 289 21.73 -51.33 5.50
N ALA A 290 21.69 -52.22 6.49
CA ALA A 290 22.84 -52.40 7.35
C ALA A 290 24.00 -52.82 6.45
N ARG A 291 24.96 -51.92 6.22
CA ARG A 291 26.29 -52.29 5.77
C ARG A 291 27.24 -51.96 6.91
N LEU A 292 27.52 -52.97 7.74
CA LEU A 292 28.74 -53.01 8.52
C LEU A 292 29.91 -52.78 7.55
N ALA A 293 30.61 -51.66 7.69
CA ALA A 293 31.95 -51.49 7.17
C ALA A 293 32.81 -50.92 8.30
N ARG A 294 33.58 -51.85 8.86
CA ARG A 294 34.66 -51.75 9.83
C ARG A 294 35.36 -50.39 9.95
N SER A 295 35.68 -50.08 11.19
CA SER A 295 36.76 -49.19 11.62
C SER A 295 38.05 -49.43 10.84
N VAL A 296 38.58 -48.37 10.22
CA VAL A 296 40.02 -48.24 9.96
C VAL A 296 40.44 -46.84 10.40
N THR A 297 41.19 -46.80 11.48
CA THR A 297 42.00 -45.67 11.92
C THR A 297 43.29 -45.61 11.09
N ARG A 298 43.62 -44.42 10.57
CA ARG A 298 44.93 -43.85 10.15
C ARG A 298 44.59 -42.67 9.22
N GLY A 299 45.04 -41.44 9.37
CA GLY A 299 46.33 -40.94 9.82
C GLY A 299 46.90 -40.06 8.69
N THR A 300 46.80 -38.74 8.85
CA THR A 300 47.65 -37.66 8.29
C THR A 300 47.92 -37.48 6.77
N ARG A 301 47.81 -36.19 6.36
CA ARG A 301 48.61 -35.39 5.40
C ARG A 301 48.24 -35.27 3.90
N SER A 302 47.88 -34.02 3.56
CA SER A 302 48.41 -33.10 2.54
C SER A 302 48.27 -33.35 1.02
N THR A 303 48.06 -32.22 0.33
CA THR A 303 48.16 -31.95 -1.14
C THR A 303 47.00 -32.53 -1.96
N GLY A 304 46.39 -31.88 -2.94
CA GLY A 304 46.62 -30.65 -3.69
C GLY A 304 45.84 -30.79 -5.02
N PHE A 305 45.33 -29.68 -5.56
CA PHE A 305 44.81 -29.51 -6.93
C PHE A 305 43.51 -30.23 -7.36
N GLY A 306 42.65 -29.50 -8.09
CA GLY A 306 41.59 -30.09 -8.91
C GLY A 306 40.36 -29.20 -9.14
N THR A 307 40.51 -28.19 -9.99
CA THR A 307 39.45 -27.41 -10.64
C THR A 307 38.33 -28.28 -11.23
N SER A 308 37.06 -27.91 -11.02
CA SER A 308 36.02 -28.12 -12.04
C SER A 308 34.86 -27.13 -11.86
N THR A 309 34.66 -26.33 -12.90
CA THR A 309 33.53 -25.45 -13.15
C THR A 309 32.34 -26.28 -13.65
N PHE A 310 31.12 -25.97 -13.21
CA PHE A 310 29.91 -26.36 -13.92
C PHE A 310 28.92 -25.20 -14.00
N ARG A 311 28.63 -24.82 -15.25
CA ARG A 311 27.66 -23.84 -15.70
C ARG A 311 26.39 -24.60 -16.09
N CYS A 312 25.23 -24.22 -15.56
CA CYS A 312 23.94 -24.70 -16.06
C CYS A 312 23.21 -23.55 -16.77
N SER A 313 22.91 -23.75 -18.05
CA SER A 313 22.08 -22.92 -18.91
C SER A 313 21.04 -23.83 -19.58
N GLY A 314 19.83 -23.31 -19.78
CA GLY A 314 18.74 -23.91 -20.56
C GLY A 314 17.47 -24.00 -19.72
N LYS A 315 16.32 -23.47 -20.14
CA LYS A 315 15.88 -22.82 -21.38
C LYS A 315 14.87 -21.74 -21.02
#